data_AF-A0A7C4V991-F1
#
_entry.id   AF-A0A7C4V991-F1
#
_cell.length_a   1.000
_cell.length_b   1.000
_cell.length_c   1.000
_cell.angle_alpha   90.00
_cell.angle_beta   90.00
_cell.angle_gamma   90.00
#
_symmetry.space_group_name_H-M   'P 1'
#
loop_
_entity.id
_entity.type
_entity.pdbx_description
1 polymer ?
#
loop_
_entity_poly.entity_id
_entity_poly.type
_entity_poly.pdbx_seq_one_letter_code
_entity_poly.pdbx_strand_id
1 'polypeptide(L)'
;MSLTHTPYDTLLPANLRALQAEIEGYAREYGLDFYETIFEVLDADDLNEVAAYGGFPTRYPHWSFGMQYEELKKGYDYGLSKIYEMVINNDPCYAYLMRCNHVVDQKLVMAHVYGHCDFFKNNQYFAHTNRKMMDEMANHGNRIRRYAEKYGEDEIEKFLDICMSIDDLIDAHSVAIKRREEISRYDFSPEKDEEDARPTRFKSKAYMDEYINPKAALKAEEDERRKLKEAA
;
A
#
# COMPACT_ATOMS: atom_id res chain seq x y z
N MET A 1 -28.82 -21.45 -18.54
CA MET A 1 -27.51 -21.90 -18.04
C MET A 1 -27.24 -21.16 -16.75
N SER A 2 -27.33 -21.84 -15.61
CA SER A 2 -27.05 -21.26 -14.30
C SER A 2 -25.53 -21.07 -14.20
N LEU A 3 -25.06 -19.83 -14.28
CA LEU A 3 -23.71 -19.46 -13.86
C LEU A 3 -23.72 -19.45 -12.34
N THR A 4 -23.59 -20.64 -11.74
CA THR A 4 -23.20 -20.76 -10.35
C THR A 4 -21.77 -20.22 -10.27
N HIS A 5 -21.60 -18.99 -9.80
CA HIS A 5 -20.31 -18.47 -9.37
C HIS A 5 -19.83 -19.38 -8.24
N THR A 6 -19.01 -20.36 -8.58
CA THR A 6 -18.31 -21.19 -7.60
C THR A 6 -17.47 -20.23 -6.76
N PRO A 7 -17.59 -20.21 -5.42
CA PRO A 7 -16.76 -19.35 -4.60
C PRO A 7 -15.28 -19.62 -4.90
N TYR A 8 -14.47 -18.57 -4.90
CA TYR A 8 -13.02 -18.63 -5.10
C TYR A 8 -12.39 -19.66 -4.14
N ASP A 9 -12.12 -20.86 -4.62
CA ASP A 9 -11.35 -21.86 -3.87
C ASP A 9 -9.87 -21.63 -4.14
N THR A 10 -9.32 -20.65 -3.44
CA THR A 10 -7.90 -20.29 -3.48
C THR A 10 -7.06 -21.16 -2.54
N LEU A 11 -7.69 -22.09 -1.81
CA LEU A 11 -7.02 -22.95 -0.85
C LEU A 11 -5.96 -23.80 -1.54
N LEU A 12 -4.78 -23.86 -0.91
CA LEU A 12 -3.70 -24.72 -1.37
C LEU A 12 -4.13 -26.20 -1.31
N PRO A 13 -4.19 -26.90 -2.46
CA PRO A 13 -4.53 -28.32 -2.52
C PRO A 13 -3.60 -29.18 -1.67
N ALA A 14 -4.09 -30.32 -1.18
CA ALA A 14 -3.34 -31.17 -0.25
C ALA A 14 -1.97 -31.62 -0.78
N ASN A 15 -1.87 -31.91 -2.08
CA ASN A 15 -0.60 -32.27 -2.73
C ASN A 15 0.39 -31.10 -2.72
N LEU A 16 -0.07 -29.87 -2.99
CA LEU A 16 0.78 -28.68 -2.97
C LEU A 16 1.16 -28.29 -1.53
N ARG A 17 0.29 -28.53 -0.55
CA ARG A 17 0.61 -28.34 0.87
C ARG A 17 1.71 -29.28 1.36
N ALA A 18 1.70 -30.53 0.91
CA ALA A 18 2.78 -31.47 1.21
C ALA A 18 4.11 -30.99 0.60
N LEU A 19 4.09 -30.47 -0.63
CA LEU A 19 5.27 -29.89 -1.27
C LEU A 19 5.74 -28.61 -0.56
N GLN A 20 4.82 -27.74 -0.14
CA GLN A 20 5.13 -26.54 0.63
C GLN A 20 5.92 -26.91 1.88
N ALA A 21 5.45 -27.90 2.66
CA ALA A 21 6.12 -28.34 3.88
C ALA A 21 7.52 -28.93 3.61
N GLU A 22 7.66 -29.72 2.54
CA GLU A 22 8.95 -30.29 2.12
C GLU A 22 9.96 -29.18 1.76
N ILE A 23 9.52 -28.23 0.92
CA ILE A 23 10.37 -27.12 0.42
C ILE A 23 10.70 -26.14 1.55
N GLU A 24 9.74 -25.86 2.44
CA GLU A 24 9.99 -25.05 3.64
C GLU A 24 11.07 -25.70 4.52
N GLY A 25 11.00 -27.03 4.69
CA GLY A 25 12.01 -27.80 5.40
C GLY A 25 13.41 -27.59 4.81
N TYR A 26 13.55 -27.75 3.49
CA TYR A 26 14.82 -27.47 2.81
C TYR A 26 15.25 -26.01 2.98
N ALA A 27 14.36 -25.05 2.75
CA ALA A 27 14.68 -23.62 2.89
C ALA A 27 15.26 -23.29 4.27
N ARG A 28 14.67 -23.85 5.33
CA ARG A 28 15.17 -23.70 6.71
C ARG A 28 16.50 -24.43 6.94
N GLU A 29 16.69 -25.61 6.35
CA GLU A 29 17.96 -26.35 6.43
C GLU A 29 19.12 -25.57 5.77
N TYR A 30 18.85 -24.87 4.67
CA TYR A 30 19.80 -23.96 4.02
C TYR A 30 20.05 -22.66 4.82
N GLY A 31 19.32 -22.43 5.91
CA GLY A 31 19.50 -21.28 6.80
C GLY A 31 18.78 -20.00 6.36
N LEU A 32 17.76 -20.10 5.49
CA LEU A 32 16.96 -18.95 5.09
C LEU A 32 16.06 -18.49 6.25
N ASP A 33 15.95 -17.18 6.43
CA ASP A 33 15.07 -16.52 7.39
C ASP A 33 14.00 -15.71 6.66
N PHE A 34 12.79 -16.25 6.59
CA PHE A 34 11.63 -15.66 5.89
C PHE A 34 10.44 -15.51 6.84
N TYR A 35 9.44 -14.70 6.45
CA TYR A 35 8.17 -14.57 7.17
C TYR A 35 7.29 -15.80 6.94
N GLU A 36 6.25 -15.96 7.76
CA GLU A 36 5.21 -16.96 7.48
C GLU A 36 4.69 -16.75 6.06
N THR A 37 4.76 -17.79 5.22
CA THR A 37 4.42 -17.71 3.79
C THR A 37 3.13 -18.47 3.53
N ILE A 38 2.12 -17.76 3.05
CA ILE A 38 0.81 -18.29 2.71
C ILE A 38 0.73 -18.40 1.20
N PHE A 39 0.55 -19.63 0.70
CA PHE A 39 0.35 -19.89 -0.71
C PHE A 39 -1.13 -20.03 -1.03
N GLU A 40 -1.58 -19.32 -2.06
CA GLU A 40 -2.91 -19.41 -2.61
C GLU A 40 -2.83 -19.79 -4.10
N VAL A 41 -3.79 -20.58 -4.58
CA VAL A 41 -3.81 -21.03 -5.98
C VAL A 41 -4.89 -20.27 -6.74
N LEU A 42 -4.48 -19.53 -7.78
CA LEU A 42 -5.36 -18.72 -8.60
C LEU A 42 -5.40 -19.23 -10.04
N ASP A 43 -6.55 -19.02 -10.70
CA ASP A 43 -6.67 -19.18 -12.15
C ASP A 43 -5.99 -18.00 -12.87
N ALA A 44 -5.79 -18.14 -14.18
CA ALA A 44 -5.06 -17.12 -14.95
C ALA A 44 -5.80 -15.76 -14.97
N ASP A 45 -7.14 -15.79 -15.09
CA ASP A 45 -7.96 -14.57 -15.03
C ASP A 45 -7.80 -13.89 -13.65
N ASP A 46 -7.99 -14.63 -12.55
CA ASP A 46 -7.86 -14.09 -11.19
C ASP A 46 -6.46 -13.55 -10.91
N LEU A 47 -5.41 -14.24 -11.38
CA LEU A 47 -4.04 -13.78 -11.18
C LEU A 47 -3.76 -12.48 -11.95
N ASN A 48 -4.33 -12.34 -13.16
CA ASN A 48 -4.25 -11.09 -13.92
C ASN A 48 -5.01 -9.96 -13.23
N GLU A 49 -6.17 -10.23 -12.61
CA GLU A 49 -6.89 -9.24 -11.80
C GLU A 49 -6.04 -8.80 -10.61
N VAL A 50 -5.54 -9.74 -9.81
CA VAL A 50 -4.69 -9.44 -8.65
C VAL A 50 -3.43 -8.68 -9.07
N ALA A 51 -2.80 -9.08 -10.18
CA ALA A 51 -1.62 -8.40 -10.72
C ALA A 51 -1.91 -6.97 -11.18
N ALA A 52 -3.06 -6.72 -11.82
CA ALA A 52 -3.47 -5.37 -12.21
C ALA A 52 -3.68 -4.45 -10.99
N TYR A 53 -4.06 -5.01 -9.85
CA TYR A 53 -4.16 -4.26 -8.58
C TYR A 53 -2.80 -4.10 -7.86
N GLY A 54 -1.72 -4.65 -8.42
CA GLY A 54 -0.38 -4.65 -7.82
C GLY A 54 -0.20 -5.68 -6.72
N GLY A 55 -1.01 -6.75 -6.74
CA GLY A 55 -1.04 -7.80 -5.72
C GLY A 55 -2.12 -7.57 -4.65
N PHE A 56 -2.51 -6.32 -4.37
CA PHE A 56 -3.39 -6.05 -3.23
C PHE A 56 -4.86 -6.37 -3.55
N PRO A 57 -5.54 -7.26 -2.78
CA PRO A 57 -6.94 -7.61 -3.04
C PRO A 57 -7.92 -6.43 -2.92
N THR A 58 -7.54 -5.40 -2.18
CA THR A 58 -8.37 -4.21 -1.97
C THR A 58 -7.56 -2.94 -2.24
N ARG A 59 -8.00 -2.17 -3.24
CA ARG A 59 -7.45 -0.86 -3.60
C ARG A 59 -8.58 0.11 -3.92
N TYR A 60 -8.24 1.38 -4.05
CA TYR A 60 -9.18 2.37 -4.58
C TYR A 60 -9.56 2.03 -6.04
N PRO A 61 -10.80 2.33 -6.46
CA PRO A 61 -11.20 2.15 -7.85
C PRO A 61 -10.50 3.18 -8.73
N HIS A 62 -9.99 2.74 -9.88
CA HIS A 62 -9.44 3.59 -10.92
C HIS A 62 -9.47 2.87 -12.28
N TRP A 63 -9.78 3.59 -13.35
CA TRP A 63 -9.93 3.01 -14.69
C TRP A 63 -8.65 2.37 -15.22
N SER A 64 -7.48 2.89 -14.82
CA SER A 64 -6.17 2.38 -15.26
C SER A 64 -5.95 0.91 -14.89
N PHE A 65 -6.50 0.43 -13.77
CA PHE A 65 -6.38 -0.97 -13.38
C PHE A 65 -7.14 -1.89 -14.33
N GLY A 66 -8.31 -1.44 -14.83
CA GLY A 66 -9.03 -2.16 -15.89
C GLY A 66 -8.24 -2.21 -17.20
N MET A 67 -7.57 -1.11 -17.55
CA MET A 67 -6.68 -1.07 -18.72
C MET A 67 -5.48 -2.02 -18.57
N GLN A 68 -4.84 -2.05 -17.39
CA GLN A 68 -3.74 -2.98 -17.09
C GLN A 68 -4.19 -4.44 -17.11
N TYR A 69 -5.36 -4.75 -16.56
CA TYR A 69 -5.94 -6.09 -16.63
C TYR A 69 -6.12 -6.55 -18.08
N GLU A 70 -6.70 -5.69 -18.93
CA GLU A 70 -6.88 -5.98 -20.35
C GLU A 70 -5.55 -6.24 -21.09
N GLU A 71 -4.49 -5.50 -20.74
CA GLU A 71 -3.15 -5.71 -21.28
C GLU A 71 -2.56 -7.06 -20.83
N LEU A 72 -2.60 -7.35 -19.53
CA LEU A 72 -2.11 -8.60 -18.95
C LEU A 72 -2.84 -9.82 -19.51
N LYS A 73 -4.17 -9.73 -19.60
CA LYS A 73 -5.02 -10.79 -20.15
C LYS A 73 -4.68 -11.08 -21.60
N LYS A 74 -4.58 -10.05 -22.45
CA LYS A 74 -4.20 -10.24 -23.86
C LYS A 74 -2.79 -10.80 -24.00
N GLY A 75 -1.86 -10.35 -23.16
CA GLY A 75 -0.51 -10.91 -23.10
C GLY A 75 -0.53 -12.41 -22.82
N TYR A 76 -1.36 -12.84 -21.87
CA TYR A 76 -1.57 -14.26 -21.56
C TYR A 76 -2.25 -15.03 -22.70
N ASP A 77 -3.37 -14.52 -23.22
CA ASP A 77 -4.16 -15.18 -24.27
C ASP A 77 -3.37 -15.36 -25.58
N TYR A 78 -2.50 -14.41 -25.92
CA TYR A 78 -1.61 -14.50 -27.07
C TYR A 78 -0.30 -15.24 -26.76
N GLY A 79 -0.09 -15.72 -25.53
CA GLY A 79 1.11 -16.44 -25.12
C GLY A 79 2.38 -15.58 -25.11
N LEU A 80 2.24 -14.25 -25.02
CA LEU A 80 3.34 -13.29 -24.96
C LEU A 80 3.94 -13.17 -23.56
N SER A 81 3.11 -13.35 -22.53
CA SER A 81 3.53 -13.29 -21.12
C SER A 81 2.77 -14.33 -20.29
N LYS A 82 3.45 -14.90 -19.29
CA LYS A 82 2.84 -15.80 -18.31
C LYS A 82 3.40 -15.47 -16.94
N ILE A 83 2.51 -15.17 -16.00
CA ILE A 83 2.85 -14.97 -14.59
C ILE A 83 2.89 -16.35 -13.93
N TYR A 84 4.05 -16.77 -13.43
CA TYR A 84 4.17 -18.04 -12.70
C TYR A 84 3.73 -17.89 -11.24
N GLU A 85 4.06 -16.73 -10.65
CA GLU A 85 3.70 -16.33 -9.31
C GLU A 85 3.56 -14.81 -9.16
N MET A 86 2.83 -14.40 -8.13
CA MET A 86 2.81 -13.03 -7.62
C MET A 86 3.08 -13.08 -6.12
N VAL A 87 4.05 -12.32 -5.63
CA VAL A 87 4.47 -12.32 -4.22
C VAL A 87 4.29 -10.95 -3.60
N ILE A 88 3.64 -10.91 -2.44
CA ILE A 88 3.46 -9.71 -1.63
C ILE A 88 4.27 -9.88 -0.36
N ASN A 89 5.32 -9.06 -0.25
CA ASN A 89 6.26 -9.08 0.87
C ASN A 89 5.70 -8.37 2.10
N ASN A 90 4.66 -8.96 2.67
CA ASN A 90 4.00 -8.54 3.91
C ASN A 90 4.37 -9.51 5.05
N ASP A 91 3.94 -9.21 6.28
CA ASP A 91 4.02 -10.16 7.40
C ASP A 91 2.58 -10.48 7.87
N PRO A 92 2.00 -11.64 7.49
CA PRO A 92 2.60 -12.75 6.73
C PRO A 92 2.79 -12.44 5.23
N CYS A 93 3.70 -13.18 4.58
CA CYS A 93 3.98 -13.09 3.15
C CYS A 93 2.93 -13.88 2.36
N TYR A 94 2.36 -13.27 1.32
CA TYR A 94 1.35 -13.92 0.49
C TYR A 94 1.92 -14.20 -0.90
N ALA A 95 1.75 -15.43 -1.38
CA ALA A 95 2.20 -15.85 -2.69
C ALA A 95 1.06 -16.52 -3.46
N TYR A 96 0.73 -15.96 -4.61
CA TYR A 96 -0.28 -16.49 -5.52
C TYR A 96 0.39 -17.35 -6.58
N LEU A 97 0.03 -18.63 -6.63
CA LEU A 97 0.51 -19.61 -7.58
C LEU A 97 -0.49 -19.78 -8.71
N MET A 98 -0.02 -19.84 -9.95
CA MET A 98 -0.89 -20.12 -11.09
C MET A 98 -1.31 -21.61 -11.12
N ARG A 99 -2.61 -21.90 -11.18
CA ARG A 99 -3.18 -23.26 -11.14
C ARG A 99 -2.67 -24.18 -12.26
N CYS A 100 -2.43 -23.63 -13.45
CA CYS A 100 -2.05 -24.41 -14.63
C CYS A 100 -0.54 -24.77 -14.68
N ASN A 101 0.25 -24.36 -13.69
CA ASN A 101 1.67 -24.71 -13.63
C ASN A 101 1.86 -26.21 -13.39
N HIS A 102 2.85 -26.80 -14.06
CA HIS A 102 3.22 -28.20 -13.81
C HIS A 102 3.78 -28.38 -12.40
N VAL A 103 3.73 -29.60 -11.87
CA VAL A 103 4.22 -29.88 -10.50
C VAL A 103 5.69 -29.46 -10.32
N VAL A 104 6.52 -29.62 -11.34
CA VAL A 104 7.93 -29.19 -11.30
C VAL A 104 8.04 -27.67 -11.19
N ASP A 105 7.25 -26.94 -11.99
CA ASP A 105 7.19 -25.48 -11.95
C ASP A 105 6.71 -25.01 -10.57
N GLN A 106 5.67 -25.63 -10.01
CA GLN A 106 5.17 -25.32 -8.67
C GLN A 106 6.26 -25.47 -7.61
N LYS A 107 7.08 -26.53 -7.69
CA LYS A 107 8.21 -26.70 -6.75
C LYS A 107 9.26 -25.60 -6.90
N LEU A 108 9.65 -25.28 -8.13
CA LEU A 108 10.64 -24.25 -8.42
C LEU A 108 10.15 -22.88 -7.93
N VAL A 109 8.91 -22.55 -8.22
CA VAL A 109 8.25 -21.31 -7.80
C VAL A 109 8.15 -21.24 -6.28
N MET A 110 7.69 -22.28 -5.59
CA MET A 110 7.64 -22.29 -4.12
C MET A 110 9.03 -22.07 -3.51
N ALA A 111 10.06 -22.73 -4.03
CA ALA A 111 11.44 -22.52 -3.57
C ALA A 111 11.91 -21.08 -3.83
N HIS A 112 11.56 -20.53 -5.00
CA HIS A 112 11.85 -19.15 -5.39
C HIS A 112 11.16 -18.14 -4.45
N VAL A 113 9.89 -18.36 -4.09
CA VAL A 113 9.12 -17.52 -3.17
C VAL A 113 9.78 -17.45 -1.79
N TYR A 114 10.25 -18.59 -1.24
CA TYR A 114 10.96 -18.58 0.04
C TYR A 114 12.26 -17.77 -0.03
N GLY A 115 13.04 -17.93 -1.11
CA GLY A 115 14.22 -17.10 -1.35
C GLY A 115 13.90 -15.61 -1.50
N HIS A 116 12.80 -15.28 -2.17
CA HIS A 116 12.31 -13.91 -2.26
C HIS A 116 11.96 -13.34 -0.89
N CYS A 117 11.19 -14.08 -0.10
CA CYS A 117 10.76 -13.62 1.22
C CYS A 117 11.96 -13.38 2.14
N ASP A 118 12.95 -14.28 2.14
CA ASP A 118 14.22 -14.11 2.86
C ASP A 118 14.97 -12.85 2.40
N PHE A 119 15.13 -12.68 1.08
CA PHE A 119 15.77 -11.51 0.51
C PHE A 119 15.08 -10.21 0.94
N PHE A 120 13.75 -10.13 0.84
CA PHE A 120 13.01 -8.93 1.21
C PHE A 120 12.97 -8.68 2.73
N LYS A 121 13.09 -9.73 3.55
CA LYS A 121 13.17 -9.61 5.02
C LYS A 121 14.54 -9.09 5.46
N ASN A 122 15.62 -9.62 4.88
CA ASN A 122 16.99 -9.39 5.35
C ASN A 122 17.74 -8.30 4.59
N ASN A 123 17.21 -7.80 3.48
CA ASN A 123 17.85 -6.75 2.70
C ASN A 123 17.63 -5.36 3.33
N GLN A 124 18.74 -4.66 3.63
CA GLN A 124 18.73 -3.34 4.25
C GLN A 124 17.99 -2.27 3.44
N TYR A 125 17.98 -2.35 2.12
CA TYR A 125 17.26 -1.40 1.27
C TYR A 125 15.75 -1.45 1.55
N PHE A 126 15.21 -2.66 1.73
CA PHE A 126 13.79 -2.91 1.97
C PHE A 126 13.42 -2.90 3.46
N ALA A 127 14.36 -2.65 4.37
CA ALA A 127 14.09 -2.62 5.81
C ALA A 127 13.02 -1.59 6.20
N HIS A 128 12.93 -0.48 5.44
CA HIS A 128 12.01 0.62 5.67
C HIS A 128 10.62 0.41 5.06
N THR A 129 10.43 -0.65 4.26
CA THR A 129 9.15 -0.93 3.60
C THR A 129 8.13 -1.38 4.64
N ASN A 130 6.92 -0.83 4.55
CA ASN A 130 5.83 -1.21 5.45
C ASN A 130 5.47 -2.70 5.27
N ARG A 131 5.47 -3.46 6.36
CA ARG A 131 5.14 -4.90 6.40
C ARG A 131 3.67 -5.19 6.62
N LYS A 132 2.82 -4.15 6.64
CA LYS A 132 1.36 -4.19 6.73
C LYS A 132 0.72 -3.43 5.58
N MET A 133 1.29 -3.55 4.38
CA MET A 133 0.82 -2.84 3.19
C MET A 133 -0.59 -3.24 2.79
N MET A 134 -1.02 -4.49 3.05
CA MET A 134 -2.40 -4.89 2.78
C MET A 134 -3.42 -4.04 3.55
N ASP A 135 -3.21 -3.89 4.85
CA ASP A 135 -4.06 -3.07 5.71
C ASP A 135 -4.02 -1.59 5.30
N GLU A 136 -2.82 -1.12 4.94
CA GLU A 136 -2.63 0.27 4.53
C GLU A 136 -3.37 0.57 3.21
N MET A 137 -3.26 -0.31 2.21
CA MET A 137 -3.97 -0.15 0.93
C MET A 137 -5.49 -0.21 1.11
N ALA A 138 -5.99 -1.10 1.97
CA ALA A 138 -7.42 -1.15 2.30
C ALA A 138 -7.90 0.15 2.98
N ASN A 139 -7.10 0.71 3.90
CA ASN A 139 -7.40 1.99 4.55
C ASN A 139 -7.39 3.15 3.56
N HIS A 140 -6.44 3.19 2.63
CA HIS A 140 -6.39 4.19 1.56
C HIS A 140 -7.59 4.08 0.63
N GLY A 141 -7.98 2.85 0.26
CA GLY A 141 -9.19 2.59 -0.53
C GLY A 141 -10.46 3.13 0.14
N ASN A 142 -10.65 2.84 1.44
CA ASN A 142 -11.77 3.37 2.22
C ASN A 142 -11.74 4.89 2.34
N ARG A 143 -10.55 5.49 2.46
CA ARG A 143 -10.40 6.94 2.52
C ARG A 143 -10.80 7.59 1.19
N ILE A 144 -10.36 7.04 0.06
CA ILE A 144 -10.71 7.54 -1.27
C ILE A 144 -12.21 7.40 -1.52
N ARG A 145 -12.82 6.26 -1.15
CA ARG A 145 -14.28 6.07 -1.27
C ARG A 145 -15.06 7.13 -0.48
N ARG A 146 -14.67 7.44 0.76
CA ARG A 146 -15.30 8.53 1.54
C ARG A 146 -15.15 9.90 0.88
N TYR A 147 -14.04 10.16 0.19
CA TYR A 147 -13.86 11.40 -0.55
C TYR A 147 -14.74 11.43 -1.81
N ALA A 148 -14.86 10.31 -2.53
CA ALA A 148 -15.76 10.20 -3.67
C ALA A 148 -17.22 10.45 -3.27
N GLU A 149 -17.67 9.88 -2.14
CA GLU A 149 -19.02 10.15 -1.60
C GLU A 149 -19.26 11.63 -1.25
N LYS A 150 -18.22 12.34 -0.80
CA LYS A 150 -18.32 13.74 -0.35
C LYS A 150 -18.19 14.76 -1.49
N TYR A 151 -17.33 14.49 -2.46
CA TYR A 151 -16.92 15.45 -3.50
C TYR A 151 -17.36 15.05 -4.91
N GLY A 152 -17.87 13.83 -5.09
CA GLY A 152 -18.22 13.25 -6.40
C GLY A 152 -17.11 12.36 -6.95
N GLU A 153 -17.48 11.33 -7.73
CA GLU A 153 -16.53 10.40 -8.34
C GLU A 153 -15.63 11.11 -9.35
N ASP A 154 -16.20 11.88 -10.29
CA ASP A 154 -15.47 12.60 -11.34
C ASP A 154 -14.35 13.51 -10.81
N GLU A 155 -14.59 14.19 -9.68
CA GLU A 155 -13.60 15.12 -9.12
C GLU A 155 -12.44 14.37 -8.45
N ILE A 156 -12.72 13.23 -7.82
CA ILE A 156 -11.69 12.38 -7.23
C ILE A 156 -10.91 11.63 -8.31
N GLU A 157 -11.56 11.16 -9.36
CA GLU A 157 -10.90 10.51 -10.50
C GLU A 157 -9.93 11.46 -11.19
N LYS A 158 -10.35 12.69 -11.54
CA LYS A 158 -9.45 13.71 -12.10
C LYS A 158 -8.25 13.99 -11.20
N PHE A 159 -8.45 14.02 -9.89
CA PHE A 159 -7.36 14.21 -8.94
C PHE A 159 -6.38 13.03 -8.96
N LEU A 160 -6.90 11.80 -8.98
CA LEU A 160 -6.09 10.58 -9.09
C LEU A 160 -5.32 10.54 -10.41
N ASP A 161 -5.94 10.90 -11.54
CA ASP A 161 -5.26 10.99 -12.84
C ASP A 161 -4.04 11.92 -12.79
N ILE A 162 -4.19 13.09 -12.16
CA ILE A 162 -3.09 14.04 -11.97
C ILE A 162 -1.99 13.40 -11.11
N CYS A 163 -2.34 12.78 -9.99
CA CYS A 163 -1.37 12.09 -9.14
C CYS A 163 -0.63 10.97 -9.91
N MET A 164 -1.34 10.17 -10.69
CA MET A 164 -0.76 9.07 -11.45
C MET A 164 0.14 9.55 -12.59
N SER A 165 -0.13 10.71 -13.18
CA SER A 165 0.72 11.29 -14.23
C SER A 165 2.14 11.66 -13.78
N ILE A 166 2.38 11.73 -12.46
CA ILE A 166 3.69 12.04 -11.87
C ILE A 166 4.29 10.87 -11.09
N ASP A 167 3.63 9.70 -11.07
CA ASP A 167 4.05 8.54 -10.28
C ASP A 167 5.45 8.04 -10.71
N ASP A 168 5.70 8.02 -12.02
CA ASP A 168 7.00 7.65 -12.60
C ASP A 168 8.13 8.65 -12.29
N LEU A 169 7.80 9.81 -11.69
CA LEU A 169 8.78 10.83 -11.30
C LEU A 169 9.22 10.70 -9.83
N ILE A 170 8.71 9.70 -9.10
CA ILE A 170 9.11 9.44 -7.72
C ILE A 170 10.53 8.88 -7.69
N ASP A 171 11.43 9.61 -7.02
CA ASP A 171 12.83 9.22 -6.83
C ASP A 171 12.91 7.93 -6.01
N ALA A 172 13.30 6.83 -6.65
CA ALA A 172 13.45 5.52 -6.01
C ALA A 172 14.45 5.54 -4.85
N HIS A 173 15.46 6.41 -4.87
CA HIS A 173 16.46 6.53 -3.81
C HIS A 173 16.01 7.40 -2.64
N SER A 174 14.86 8.08 -2.76
CA SER A 174 14.35 8.98 -1.71
C SER A 174 14.17 8.26 -0.37
N VAL A 175 13.85 6.96 -0.37
CA VAL A 175 13.70 6.14 0.85
C VAL A 175 15.00 5.98 1.65
N ALA A 176 16.16 6.06 0.98
CA ALA A 176 17.47 6.03 1.64
C ALA A 176 17.93 7.42 2.09
N ILE A 177 17.25 8.48 1.64
CA ILE A 177 17.62 9.87 1.91
C ILE A 177 16.64 10.46 2.93
N LYS A 178 17.02 10.45 4.21
CA LYS A 178 16.28 11.14 5.27
C LYS A 178 16.42 12.66 5.10
N ARG A 179 15.56 13.27 4.28
CA ARG A 179 15.52 14.73 4.06
C ARG A 179 14.78 15.49 5.16
N ARG A 180 13.92 14.79 5.93
CA ARG A 180 13.15 15.32 7.07
C ARG A 180 13.10 14.26 8.17
N GLU A 181 12.97 14.69 9.42
CA GLU A 181 12.73 13.77 10.53
C GLU A 181 11.38 13.05 10.34
N GLU A 182 11.32 11.77 10.72
CA GLU A 182 10.10 10.98 10.67
C GLU A 182 9.07 11.60 11.61
N ILE A 183 8.05 12.24 11.02
CA ILE A 183 6.88 12.68 11.77
C ILE A 183 5.99 11.44 11.90
N SER A 184 6.03 10.78 13.07
CA SER A 184 5.07 9.73 13.35
C SER A 184 3.67 10.35 13.30
N ARG A 185 2.78 9.74 12.52
CA ARG A 185 1.37 10.15 12.42
C ARG A 185 0.61 9.92 13.74
N TYR A 186 1.23 9.21 14.68
CA TYR A 186 0.79 8.95 16.05
C TYR A 186 1.70 9.63 17.09
N ASP A 187 2.49 10.62 16.68
CA ASP A 187 3.24 11.49 17.58
C ASP A 187 2.27 12.51 18.17
N PHE A 188 1.71 12.17 19.34
CA PHE A 188 0.88 13.08 20.13
C PHE A 188 1.72 13.99 21.02
N SER A 189 3.02 14.16 20.73
CA SER A 189 3.83 15.13 21.46
C SER A 189 3.24 16.53 21.27
N PRO A 190 3.01 17.28 22.37
CA PRO A 190 2.43 18.62 22.31
C PRO A 190 3.35 19.66 21.63
N GLU A 191 4.55 19.25 21.21
CA GLU A 191 5.59 20.14 20.66
C GLU A 191 5.38 20.50 19.18
N LYS A 192 4.59 19.73 18.41
CA LYS A 192 4.37 20.02 16.97
C LYS A 192 3.11 20.83 16.66
N ASP A 193 2.26 21.10 17.64
CA ASP A 193 1.16 22.07 17.52
C ASP A 193 1.67 23.54 17.58
N GLU A 194 2.99 23.77 17.51
CA GLU A 194 3.53 25.11 17.39
C GLU A 194 3.28 25.77 16.03
N GLU A 195 3.01 25.01 14.95
CA GLU A 195 2.56 25.63 13.68
C GLU A 195 1.11 26.14 13.76
N ASP A 196 0.30 25.59 14.67
CA ASP A 196 -1.03 26.11 15.05
C ASP A 196 -0.95 27.18 16.16
N ALA A 197 0.25 27.54 16.62
CA ALA A 197 0.45 28.63 17.59
C ALA A 197 0.39 30.03 16.97
N ARG A 198 -0.14 30.18 15.75
CA ARG A 198 -0.53 31.50 15.24
C ARG A 198 -1.71 31.99 16.08
N PRO A 199 -1.75 33.28 16.47
CA PRO A 199 -2.92 33.81 17.17
C PRO A 199 -4.17 33.51 16.35
N THR A 200 -5.26 33.12 17.02
CA THR A 200 -6.55 32.72 16.44
C THR A 200 -7.12 33.85 15.60
N ARG A 201 -6.62 33.98 14.37
CA ARG A 201 -7.05 35.01 13.44
C ARG A 201 -8.35 34.56 12.83
N PHE A 202 -9.42 35.28 13.11
CA PHE A 202 -10.71 34.98 12.51
C PHE A 202 -10.63 35.26 11.01
N LYS A 203 -11.22 34.36 10.20
CA LYS A 203 -11.24 34.49 8.75
C LYS A 203 -12.09 35.71 8.34
N SER A 204 -11.44 36.76 7.84
CA SER A 204 -12.10 38.00 7.41
C SER A 204 -11.70 38.45 6.02
N LYS A 205 -12.56 39.23 5.36
CA LYS A 205 -12.21 39.93 4.12
C LYS A 205 -11.20 41.04 4.40
N ALA A 206 -10.34 41.36 3.42
CA ALA A 206 -9.19 42.27 3.60
C ALA A 206 -9.52 43.64 4.22
N TYR A 207 -10.70 44.20 3.91
CA TYR A 207 -11.14 45.49 4.42
C TYR A 207 -11.75 45.45 5.84
N MET A 208 -12.11 44.27 6.35
CA MET A 208 -12.65 44.08 7.71
C MET A 208 -11.62 43.50 8.68
N ASP A 209 -10.49 43.06 8.17
CA ASP A 209 -9.49 42.34 8.94
C ASP A 209 -8.91 43.18 10.09
N GLU A 210 -8.72 44.49 9.89
CA GLU A 210 -8.22 45.38 10.95
C GLU A 210 -9.24 45.62 12.09
N TYR A 211 -10.54 45.43 11.81
CA TYR A 211 -11.62 45.56 12.79
C TYR A 211 -11.93 44.23 13.50
N ILE A 212 -11.89 43.13 12.76
CA ILE A 212 -12.17 41.78 13.27
C ILE A 212 -10.97 41.23 14.05
N ASN A 213 -9.76 41.54 13.61
CA ASN A 213 -8.50 41.09 14.21
C ASN A 213 -7.64 42.29 14.65
N PRO A 214 -8.09 43.09 15.65
CA PRO A 214 -7.35 44.26 16.08
C PRO A 214 -5.97 43.86 16.62
N LYS A 215 -4.92 44.51 16.09
CA LYS A 215 -3.50 44.19 16.38
C LYS A 215 -3.17 44.20 17.87
N ALA A 216 -3.83 45.06 18.66
CA ALA A 216 -3.63 45.14 20.10
C ALA A 216 -4.13 43.91 20.85
N ALA A 217 -5.25 43.31 20.42
CA ALA A 217 -5.82 42.11 21.04
C ALA A 217 -4.98 40.87 20.72
N LEU A 218 -4.56 40.72 19.47
CA LEU A 218 -3.68 39.61 19.06
C LEU A 218 -2.33 39.65 19.81
N LYS A 219 -1.78 40.86 20.00
CA LYS A 219 -0.51 41.05 20.72
C LYS A 219 -0.65 40.76 22.22
N ALA A 220 -1.78 41.13 22.84
CA ALA A 220 -2.04 40.82 24.24
C ALA A 220 -2.18 39.30 24.48
N GLU A 221 -2.86 38.60 23.57
CA GLU A 221 -3.01 37.14 23.61
C GLU A 221 -1.67 36.40 23.41
N GLU A 222 -0.81 36.93 22.53
CA GLU A 222 0.55 36.44 22.32
C GLU A 222 1.43 36.64 23.57
N ASP A 223 1.37 37.81 24.21
CA ASP A 223 2.11 38.11 25.44
C ASP A 223 1.60 37.27 26.64
N GLU A 224 0.30 37.01 26.76
CA GLU A 224 -0.26 36.11 27.79
C GLU A 224 0.17 34.66 27.59
N ARG A 225 0.15 34.16 26.34
CA ARG A 225 0.65 32.80 26.03
C ARG A 225 2.16 32.68 26.27
N ARG A 226 2.95 33.72 25.98
CA ARG A 226 4.39 33.71 26.27
C ARG A 226 4.66 33.59 27.78
N LYS A 227 3.90 34.32 28.60
CA LYS A 227 4.00 34.21 30.07
C LYS A 227 3.59 32.84 30.61
N LEU A 228 2.56 32.22 30.02
CA LEU A 228 2.14 30.87 30.39
C LEU A 228 3.18 29.81 30.02
N LYS A 229 3.87 29.96 28.88
CA LYS A 229 4.99 29.10 28.49
C LYS A 229 6.23 29.28 29.36
N GLU A 230 6.52 30.51 29.82
CA GLU A 230 7.66 30.79 30.71
C GLU A 230 7.41 30.34 32.17
N ALA A 231 6.15 30.08 32.55
CA ALA A 231 5.75 29.67 33.89
C ALA A 231 5.52 28.15 34.05
N ALA A 232 5.57 27.39 32.96
CA ALA A 232 5.44 25.93 32.93
C ALA A 232 6.83 25.27 32.83
#